data_AF-A0A8H5ZN22-F1
#
_entry.id   AF-A0A8H5ZN22-F1
#
_cell.length_a   1.000
_cell.length_b   1.000
_cell.length_c   1.000
_cell.angle_alpha   90.00
_cell.angle_beta   90.00
_cell.angle_gamma   90.00
#
_symmetry.space_group_name_H-M   'P 1'
#
loop_
_entity.id
_entity.type
_entity.pdbx_description
1 polymer ?
#
loop_
_entity_poly.entity_id
_entity_poly.type
_entity_poly.pdbx_seq_one_letter_code
_entity_poly.pdbx_strand_id
1 'polypeptide(L)'
;MLRRVLKDITLSNGQYIPPGVMIEISSQAIYRDDQFYPDPEVFDGFRFYKARSIGKAADIARNQFITTNEENLAFGHGRHACPGRFFAALEIKMIMARFPLDYDIKMHNGQTERHPQIGMSRISIPYPVGQLLFKKRTAT
;
A
#
# COMPACT_ATOMS: atom_id res chain seq x y z
N MET A 1 -3.94 -11.90 3.02
CA MET A 1 -4.33 -12.81 1.90
C MET A 1 -4.72 -14.15 2.49
N LEU A 2 -6.01 -14.46 2.48
CA LEU A 2 -6.55 -15.66 3.13
C LEU A 2 -6.49 -16.89 2.20
N ARG A 3 -6.10 -18.05 2.73
CA ARG A 3 -6.14 -19.35 2.03
C ARG A 3 -6.66 -20.43 2.98
N ARG A 4 -7.32 -21.44 2.41
CA ARG A 4 -7.66 -22.68 3.10
C ARG A 4 -6.64 -23.75 2.73
N VAL A 5 -6.09 -24.42 3.72
CA VAL A 5 -5.18 -25.54 3.54
C VAL A 5 -5.99 -26.74 3.06
N LEU A 6 -5.72 -27.22 1.84
CA LEU A 6 -6.47 -28.34 1.23
C LEU A 6 -5.83 -29.70 1.51
N LYS A 7 -4.49 -29.71 1.59
CA LYS A 7 -3.66 -30.85 1.98
C LYS A 7 -2.69 -30.36 3.03
N ASP A 8 -2.28 -31.24 3.92
CA ASP A 8 -1.35 -30.88 4.96
C ASP A 8 -0.02 -30.38 4.39
N ILE A 9 0.63 -29.51 5.14
CA ILE A 9 1.91 -28.93 4.75
C ILE A 9 2.80 -28.79 5.98
N THR A 10 4.05 -29.21 5.85
CA THR A 10 5.10 -28.89 6.80
C THR A 10 5.94 -27.78 6.20
N LEU A 11 6.01 -26.64 6.90
CA LEU A 11 6.83 -25.50 6.49
C LEU A 11 8.31 -25.80 6.70
N SER A 12 9.19 -25.01 6.07
CA SER A 12 10.65 -25.16 6.17
C SER A 12 11.20 -25.04 7.59
N ASN A 13 10.46 -24.38 8.49
CA ASN A 13 10.78 -24.28 9.92
C ASN A 13 10.25 -25.46 10.75
N GLY A 14 9.72 -26.52 10.12
CA GLY A 14 9.17 -27.69 10.77
C GLY A 14 7.72 -27.56 11.24
N GLN A 15 7.09 -26.39 11.09
CA GLN A 15 5.69 -26.20 11.51
C GLN A 15 4.75 -27.02 10.62
N TYR A 16 4.03 -27.97 11.22
CA TYR A 16 2.96 -28.72 10.56
C TYR A 16 1.65 -27.92 10.57
N ILE A 17 0.94 -27.90 9.43
CA ILE A 17 -0.35 -27.26 9.25
C ILE A 17 -1.34 -28.28 8.65
N PRO A 18 -2.39 -28.69 9.40
CA PRO A 18 -3.32 -29.71 8.94
C PRO A 18 -4.31 -29.17 7.87
N PRO A 19 -4.96 -30.07 7.11
CA PRO A 19 -6.00 -29.68 6.16
C PRO A 19 -7.19 -29.03 6.88
N GLY A 20 -7.85 -28.10 6.19
CA GLY A 20 -9.01 -27.37 6.70
C GLY A 20 -8.67 -26.05 7.42
N VAL A 21 -7.43 -25.86 7.87
CA VAL A 21 -6.96 -24.62 8.51
C VAL A 21 -7.00 -23.45 7.54
N MET A 22 -7.37 -22.27 8.06
CA MET A 22 -7.27 -21.00 7.34
C MET A 22 -5.96 -20.32 7.70
N ILE A 23 -5.17 -19.95 6.69
CA ILE A 23 -3.91 -19.21 6.84
C ILE A 23 -4.04 -17.84 6.19
N GLU A 24 -3.37 -16.84 6.77
CA GLU A 24 -3.36 -15.48 6.26
C GLU A 24 -1.96 -14.85 6.41
N ILE A 25 -1.53 -14.13 5.39
CA ILE A 25 -0.37 -13.23 5.48
C ILE A 25 -0.82 -11.90 6.09
N SER A 26 -0.16 -11.51 7.19
CA SER A 26 -0.34 -10.21 7.85
C SER A 26 0.45 -9.12 7.13
N SER A 27 -0.15 -8.49 6.12
CA SER A 27 0.50 -7.39 5.39
C SER A 27 0.73 -6.17 6.27
N GLN A 28 -0.14 -5.90 7.25
CA GLN A 28 0.02 -4.79 8.19
C GLN A 28 1.27 -4.94 9.06
N ALA A 29 1.59 -6.16 9.49
CA ALA A 29 2.81 -6.42 10.24
C ALA A 29 4.05 -6.10 9.38
N ILE A 30 4.06 -6.56 8.12
CA ILE A 30 5.16 -6.29 7.17
C ILE A 30 5.33 -4.79 6.92
N TYR A 31 4.24 -4.05 6.68
CA TYR A 31 4.31 -2.61 6.42
C TYR A 31 4.70 -1.75 7.63
N ARG A 32 4.60 -2.32 8.84
CA ARG A 32 4.95 -1.67 10.11
C ARG A 32 6.26 -2.19 10.71
N ASP A 33 6.94 -3.08 10.00
CA ASP A 33 8.23 -3.61 10.41
C ASP A 33 9.33 -2.65 9.95
N ASP A 34 10.12 -2.16 10.90
CA ASP A 34 11.19 -1.20 10.66
C ASP A 34 12.37 -1.81 9.90
N GLN A 35 12.48 -3.14 9.87
CA GLN A 35 13.46 -3.87 9.07
C GLN A 35 13.22 -3.70 7.56
N PHE A 36 11.95 -3.59 7.15
CA PHE A 36 11.57 -3.40 5.74
C PHE A 36 11.27 -1.94 5.42
N TYR A 37 10.68 -1.21 6.36
CA TYR A 37 10.24 0.17 6.20
C TYR A 37 10.74 1.05 7.36
N PRO A 38 11.92 1.69 7.23
CA PRO A 38 12.46 2.56 8.28
C PRO A 38 11.48 3.67 8.65
N ASP A 39 11.25 3.92 9.94
CA ASP A 39 10.21 4.85 10.42
C ASP A 39 8.83 4.58 9.77
N PRO A 40 8.24 3.39 9.97
CA PRO A 40 7.06 2.97 9.21
C PRO A 40 5.79 3.77 9.56
N GLU A 41 5.77 4.38 10.74
CA GLU A 41 4.68 5.27 11.16
C GLU A 41 4.76 6.66 10.51
N VAL A 42 5.89 7.01 9.89
CA VAL A 42 6.09 8.30 9.22
C VAL A 42 5.76 8.20 7.74
N PHE A 43 4.86 9.08 7.29
CA PHE A 43 4.55 9.23 5.87
C PHE A 43 5.70 9.99 5.16
N ASP A 44 6.64 9.24 4.59
CA ASP A 44 7.64 9.77 3.66
C ASP A 44 7.18 9.55 2.21
N GLY A 45 6.62 10.59 1.59
CA GLY A 45 6.18 10.57 0.19
C GLY A 45 7.30 10.28 -0.82
N PHE A 46 8.56 10.43 -0.41
CA PHE A 46 9.75 10.16 -1.24
C PHE A 46 10.43 8.82 -0.91
N ARG A 47 9.94 8.05 0.05
CA ARG A 47 10.53 6.77 0.49
C ARG A 47 10.94 5.87 -0.68
N PHE A 48 9.99 5.56 -1.55
CA PHE A 48 10.23 4.70 -2.70
C PHE A 48 10.96 5.41 -3.84
N TYR A 49 10.90 6.74 -3.92
CA TYR A 49 11.76 7.48 -4.83
C TYR A 49 13.23 7.33 -4.41
N LYS A 50 13.55 7.60 -3.14
CA LYS A 50 14.90 7.46 -2.57
C LYS A 50 15.45 6.05 -2.79
N ALA A 51 14.65 5.01 -2.48
CA ALA A 51 15.03 3.61 -2.70
C ALA A 51 15.40 3.29 -4.17
N ARG A 52 14.72 3.91 -5.14
CA ARG A 52 15.04 3.76 -6.57
C ARG A 52 16.22 4.63 -7.01
N SER A 53 16.40 5.82 -6.42
CA SER A 53 17.44 6.77 -6.83
C SER A 53 18.85 6.35 -6.42
N ILE A 54 18.99 5.63 -5.30
CA ILE A 54 20.30 5.17 -4.78
C ILE A 54 20.56 3.68 -5.02
N GLY A 55 19.54 2.94 -5.47
CA GLY A 55 19.56 1.50 -5.59
C GLY A 55 20.15 0.99 -6.91
N LYS A 56 20.52 -0.29 -6.92
CA LYS A 56 20.88 -1.02 -8.14
C LYS A 56 19.63 -1.27 -9.00
N ALA A 57 19.82 -1.77 -10.23
CA ALA A 57 18.70 -2.11 -11.11
C ALA A 57 17.63 -3.01 -10.47
N ALA A 58 18.05 -3.95 -9.60
CA ALA A 58 17.16 -4.82 -8.84
C ALA A 58 16.27 -4.02 -7.86
N ASP A 59 16.85 -3.06 -7.14
CA ASP A 59 16.13 -2.20 -6.19
C ASP A 59 15.13 -1.31 -6.93
N ILE A 60 15.52 -0.80 -8.10
CA ILE A 60 14.64 -0.02 -8.97
C ILE A 60 13.41 -0.83 -9.37
N ALA A 61 13.61 -2.08 -9.80
CA ALA A 61 12.52 -2.97 -10.20
C ALA A 61 11.62 -3.38 -9.02
N ARG A 62 12.22 -3.71 -7.87
CA ARG A 62 11.51 -4.12 -6.64
C ARG A 62 10.60 -3.02 -6.11
N ASN A 63 11.02 -1.76 -6.22
CA ASN A 63 10.34 -0.60 -5.67
C ASN A 63 9.41 0.12 -6.67
N GLN A 64 9.07 -0.46 -7.82
CA GLN A 64 8.04 0.12 -8.70
C GLN A 64 6.65 -0.02 -8.06
N PHE A 65 5.78 0.96 -8.30
CA PHE A 65 4.43 0.99 -7.71
C PHE A 65 3.59 -0.27 -7.99
N ILE A 66 3.78 -0.87 -9.16
CA ILE A 66 3.07 -2.08 -9.61
C ILE A 66 3.77 -3.38 -9.20
N THR A 67 5.00 -3.32 -8.67
CA THR A 67 5.76 -4.51 -8.33
C THR A 67 5.23 -5.08 -7.01
N THR A 68 4.91 -6.38 -7.04
CA THR A 68 4.52 -7.14 -5.86
C THR A 68 5.67 -8.02 -5.43
N ASN A 69 5.96 -8.07 -4.15
CA ASN A 69 7.00 -8.92 -3.56
C ASN A 69 6.62 -9.24 -2.11
N GLU A 70 7.48 -9.97 -1.41
CA GLU A 70 7.33 -10.36 -0.02
C GLU A 70 7.14 -9.18 0.95
N GLU A 71 7.68 -8.02 0.63
CA GLU A 71 7.57 -6.78 1.43
C GLU A 71 6.39 -5.91 0.97
N ASN A 72 6.06 -5.91 -0.34
CA ASN A 72 5.00 -5.11 -0.94
C ASN A 72 3.85 -5.99 -1.46
N LEU A 73 2.79 -6.08 -0.66
CA LEU A 73 1.61 -6.91 -0.90
C LEU A 73 0.36 -6.11 -1.27
N ALA A 74 0.50 -4.83 -1.66
CA ALA A 74 -0.64 -3.92 -1.89
C ALA A 74 -1.59 -4.44 -2.97
N PHE A 75 -1.02 -5.15 -3.95
CA PHE A 75 -1.75 -5.81 -5.04
C PHE A 75 -1.77 -7.34 -4.89
N GLY A 76 -1.55 -7.88 -3.69
CA GLY A 76 -1.32 -9.31 -3.47
C GLY A 76 0.04 -9.78 -4.01
N HIS A 77 0.29 -11.09 -4.03
CA HIS A 77 1.55 -11.66 -4.53
C HIS A 77 1.38 -13.08 -5.08
N GLY A 78 2.35 -13.54 -5.89
CA GLY A 78 2.36 -14.86 -6.53
C GLY A 78 1.26 -15.04 -7.57
N ARG A 79 0.77 -16.28 -7.71
CA ARG A 79 -0.29 -16.66 -8.67
C ARG A 79 -1.59 -15.83 -8.55
N HIS A 80 -1.82 -15.21 -7.39
CA HIS A 80 -3.02 -14.44 -7.09
C HIS A 80 -2.73 -12.93 -7.00
N ALA A 81 -1.60 -12.46 -7.51
CA ALA A 81 -1.36 -11.03 -7.65
C ALA A 81 -2.43 -10.40 -8.56
N CYS A 82 -2.85 -9.19 -8.21
CA CYS A 82 -3.90 -8.46 -8.92
C CYS A 82 -3.48 -8.23 -10.38
N PRO A 83 -4.25 -8.73 -11.36
CA PRO A 83 -3.96 -8.49 -12.77
C PRO A 83 -4.22 -7.02 -13.16
N GLY A 84 -5.15 -6.35 -12.47
CA GLY A 84 -5.51 -4.95 -12.72
C GLY A 84 -4.52 -3.92 -12.20
N ARG A 85 -3.43 -4.32 -11.51
CA ARG A 85 -2.48 -3.38 -10.88
C ARG A 85 -1.85 -2.39 -11.85
N PHE A 86 -1.64 -2.77 -13.11
CA PHE A 86 -1.09 -1.90 -14.14
C PHE A 86 -2.07 -0.78 -14.51
N PHE A 87 -3.34 -1.14 -14.73
CA PHE A 87 -4.41 -0.20 -15.05
C PHE A 87 -4.67 0.73 -13.86
N ALA A 88 -4.86 0.16 -12.66
CA ALA A 88 -5.07 0.93 -11.43
C ALA A 88 -3.92 1.91 -11.17
N ALA A 89 -2.67 1.50 -11.41
CA ALA A 89 -1.53 2.38 -11.24
C ALA A 89 -1.52 3.58 -12.19
N LEU A 90 -1.95 3.39 -13.45
CA LEU A 90 -2.08 4.48 -14.41
C LEU A 90 -3.23 5.42 -14.01
N GLU A 91 -4.39 4.86 -13.67
CA GLU A 91 -5.55 5.63 -13.23
C GLU A 91 -5.24 6.49 -12.00
N ILE A 92 -4.65 5.89 -10.95
CA ILE A 92 -4.24 6.61 -9.73
C ILE A 92 -3.27 7.74 -10.08
N LYS A 93 -2.26 7.49 -10.93
CA LYS A 93 -1.30 8.52 -11.34
C LYS A 93 -1.98 9.67 -12.09
N MET A 94 -2.92 9.37 -12.98
CA MET A 94 -3.67 10.41 -13.71
C MET A 94 -4.49 11.27 -12.76
N ILE A 95 -5.25 10.65 -11.84
CA ILE A 95 -6.03 11.37 -10.82
C ILE A 95 -5.11 12.22 -9.93
N MET A 96 -4.05 11.62 -9.40
CA MET A 96 -3.09 12.29 -8.53
C MET A 96 -2.35 13.44 -9.21
N ALA A 97 -2.11 13.36 -10.53
CA ALA A 97 -1.50 14.46 -11.28
C ALA A 97 -2.45 15.65 -11.44
N ARG A 98 -3.76 15.44 -11.55
CA ARG A 98 -4.74 16.53 -11.64
C ARG A 98 -4.81 17.36 -10.36
N PHE A 99 -4.63 16.75 -9.19
CA PHE A 99 -4.69 17.46 -7.91
C PHE A 99 -3.75 18.66 -7.81
N PRO A 100 -2.40 18.52 -7.93
CA PRO A 100 -1.50 19.65 -7.83
C PRO A 100 -1.51 20.55 -9.07
N LEU A 101 -2.05 20.11 -10.21
CA LEU A 101 -2.15 20.94 -11.43
C LEU A 101 -3.37 21.88 -11.38
N ASP A 102 -4.52 21.37 -10.95
CA ASP A 102 -5.79 22.07 -11.07
C ASP A 102 -6.32 22.64 -9.76
N TYR A 103 -5.85 22.18 -8.60
CA TYR A 103 -6.48 22.49 -7.32
C TYR A 103 -5.49 22.94 -6.25
N ASP A 104 -5.94 23.90 -5.45
CA ASP A 104 -5.43 24.11 -4.10
C ASP A 104 -6.29 23.29 -3.14
N ILE A 105 -5.64 22.39 -2.39
CA ILE A 105 -6.29 21.46 -1.46
C ILE A 105 -5.87 21.81 -0.05
N LYS A 106 -6.83 21.91 0.87
CA LYS A 106 -6.56 22.04 2.31
C LYS A 106 -7.54 21.21 3.12
N MET A 107 -7.15 20.87 4.35
CA MET A 107 -8.05 20.26 5.31
C MET A 107 -9.14 21.25 5.74
N HIS A 108 -10.31 20.72 6.09
CA HIS A 108 -11.36 21.51 6.72
C HIS A 108 -10.94 21.93 8.14
N ASN A 109 -11.48 23.06 8.63
CA ASN A 109 -11.24 23.59 9.98
C ASN A 109 -9.77 23.84 10.37
N GLY A 110 -8.88 24.06 9.40
CA GLY A 110 -7.47 24.35 9.66
C GLY A 110 -6.68 23.17 10.25
N GLN A 111 -7.22 21.95 10.18
CA GLN A 111 -6.50 20.75 10.58
C GLN A 111 -5.22 20.59 9.76
N THR A 112 -4.13 20.16 10.41
CA THR A 112 -2.87 19.84 9.73
C THR A 112 -2.60 18.35 9.67
N GLU A 113 -3.27 17.59 10.54
CA GLU A 113 -3.11 16.15 10.67
C GLU A 113 -4.03 15.38 9.71
N ARG A 114 -3.56 14.23 9.26
CA ARG A 114 -4.36 13.30 8.46
C ARG A 114 -5.53 12.78 9.30
N HIS A 115 -6.70 12.62 8.68
CA HIS A 115 -7.83 11.93 9.30
C HIS A 115 -7.44 10.51 9.77
N PRO A 116 -7.97 10.06 10.91
CA PRO A 116 -7.64 8.75 11.46
C PRO A 116 -8.03 7.64 10.48
N GLN A 117 -7.19 6.62 10.39
CA GLN A 117 -7.47 5.45 9.58
C GLN A 117 -8.48 4.55 10.30
N ILE A 118 -9.55 4.15 9.61
CA ILE A 118 -10.49 3.15 10.14
C ILE A 118 -10.09 1.79 9.59
N GLY A 119 -9.70 0.88 10.48
CA GLY A 119 -9.57 -0.53 10.16
C GLY A 119 -10.93 -1.23 10.25
N MET A 120 -11.36 -1.89 9.18
CA MET A 120 -12.54 -2.74 9.18
C MET A 120 -12.15 -4.12 8.64
N SER A 121 -12.14 -5.13 9.51
CA SER A 121 -11.65 -6.46 9.16
C SER A 121 -10.26 -6.39 8.49
N ARG A 122 -10.14 -6.79 7.21
CA ARG A 122 -8.88 -6.79 6.44
C ARG A 122 -8.65 -5.54 5.60
N ILE A 123 -9.56 -4.56 5.65
CA ILE A 123 -9.46 -3.35 4.83
C ILE A 123 -9.25 -2.14 5.72
N SER A 124 -8.51 -1.18 5.18
CA SER A 124 -8.47 0.18 5.70
C SER A 124 -9.39 1.04 4.85
N ILE A 125 -10.29 1.77 5.49
CA ILE A 125 -11.17 2.73 4.81
C ILE A 125 -10.83 4.17 5.25
N PRO A 126 -10.99 5.16 4.36
CA PRO A 126 -10.93 6.56 4.74
C PRO A 126 -11.95 6.90 5.82
N TYR A 127 -11.64 7.92 6.63
CA TYR A 127 -12.59 8.45 7.61
C TYR A 127 -13.80 9.06 6.88
N PRO A 128 -15.03 8.52 7.06
CA PRO A 128 -16.16 8.80 6.16
C PRO A 128 -16.72 10.21 6.30
N VAL A 129 -16.45 10.90 7.42
CA VAL A 129 -16.87 12.28 7.67
C VAL A 129 -15.71 13.27 7.56
N GLY A 130 -14.54 12.79 7.13
CA GLY A 130 -13.39 13.65 6.86
C GLY A 130 -13.67 14.58 5.68
N GLN A 131 -13.30 15.85 5.81
CA GLN A 131 -13.58 16.88 4.81
C GLN A 131 -12.29 17.53 4.31
N LEU A 132 -12.18 17.59 2.98
CA LEU A 132 -11.15 18.33 2.25
C LEU A 132 -11.80 19.45 1.46
N LEU A 133 -11.17 20.62 1.46
CA LEU A 133 -11.60 21.78 0.70
C LEU A 133 -10.76 21.88 -0.57
N PHE A 134 -11.44 21.92 -1.71
CA PHE A 134 -10.83 22.05 -3.03
C PHE A 134 -11.16 23.41 -3.62
N LYS A 135 -10.15 24.16 -4.02
CA LYS A 135 -10.30 25.37 -4.83
C LYS A 135 -9.66 25.14 -6.17
N LYS A 136 -10.43 25.24 -7.25
CA LYS A 136 -9.89 25.17 -8.61
C LYS A 136 -8.97 26.37 -8.86
N ARG A 137 -7.77 26.12 -9.36
CA ARG A 137 -6.83 27.14 -9.81
C ARG A 137 -7.33 27.72 -11.12
N THR A 138 -7.33 29.04 -11.19
CA THR A 138 -7.52 29.74 -12.45
C THR A 138 -6.25 29.54 -13.27
N ALA A 139 -6.39 29.20 -14.55
CA ALA A 139 -5.23 29.16 -15.45
C ALA A 139 -4.59 30.55 -15.47
N THR A 140 -3.31 30.63 -15.13
CA THR A 140 -2.43 31.76 -15.50
C THR A 140 -2.14 31.72 -16.99
#